data_AF-A0A959BTV4-F1
#
_entry.id   AF-A0A959BTV4-F1
#
_cell.length_a   1.000
_cell.length_b   1.000
_cell.length_c   1.000
_cell.angle_alpha   90.00
_cell.angle_beta   90.00
_cell.angle_gamma   90.00
#
_symmetry.space_group_name_H-M   'P 1'
#
loop_
_entity.id
_entity.type
_entity.pdbx_description
1 polymer ?
#
loop_
_entity_poly.entity_id
_entity_poly.type
_entity_poly.pdbx_seq_one_letter_code
_entity_poly.pdbx_strand_id
1 'polypeptide(L)'
;MGSLFPSTIIQYNNEPSVYKIFSILGLANQNIRMKKLPLHWKIIIGLILGILYSLLSSYLGWNKFTINWIDPFGTIFIRLLKFIAVPLVLFSIIAGVSALPDPAKLGRMGAKTLFAYLVTTVTAVTIGLLLVNTLNPGNYIDEGQRIKNRLKYELWAKATPSGKILDGKDYLSKPEYADQVLAATEAMKSEEGNSTVEERMRAAEQLKDQGPLQFIVDFVPDNIFAALSDGGRMLQVIFFGIFFGIMLLLMPQEKVKPVIDLVNGINEVFLKMVEVVMEAAPFFVFALMAGVIAKMADTPGEVIEIFKGLLSYSVVVLLGLGFMIFVFYPTLISFFVKKLSYGGFFRRISPAQFLAFSTSSSAATLPVTMECVRDNIGVSQNVTNFVLPIGATVNMDGTSLYQAVAVVFLAQMHLVDLNLSQQITIVLTATLASIGSAAVPSAGLVMMIIVLQSVGLNPAWIAIIFPVDRILDMCRTVVNVTGDATVSTLIAKSEGELEVKAEPAL
;
A
#
# COMPACT_ATOMS: atom_id res chain seq x y z
N MET A 1 -18.13 65.47 1.89
CA MET A 1 -17.04 64.53 2.22
C MET A 1 -17.08 63.42 1.20
N GLY A 2 -16.07 63.39 0.35
CA GLY A 2 -16.04 62.62 -0.89
C GLY A 2 -15.72 61.14 -0.71
N SER A 3 -16.18 60.38 -1.68
CA SER A 3 -15.88 58.98 -1.94
C SER A 3 -14.38 58.72 -2.02
N LEU A 4 -13.88 57.85 -1.15
CA LEU A 4 -12.61 57.15 -1.31
C LEU A 4 -12.96 55.67 -1.25
N PHE A 5 -12.80 54.99 -2.39
CA PHE A 5 -12.57 53.56 -2.61
C PHE A 5 -13.22 53.16 -3.94
N PRO A 6 -12.46 53.07 -5.04
CA PRO A 6 -12.98 52.62 -6.31
C PRO A 6 -13.27 51.11 -6.26
N SER A 7 -14.48 50.75 -6.70
CA SER A 7 -14.92 49.39 -6.99
C SER A 7 -14.09 48.79 -8.12
N THR A 8 -13.04 48.04 -7.77
CA THR A 8 -12.31 47.21 -8.72
C THR A 8 -12.53 45.76 -8.35
N ILE A 9 -13.43 45.12 -9.11
CA ILE A 9 -13.62 43.67 -9.12
C ILE A 9 -12.30 43.05 -9.59
N ILE A 10 -11.57 42.43 -8.69
CA ILE A 10 -10.37 41.64 -9.04
C ILE A 10 -10.88 40.34 -9.67
N GLN A 11 -10.84 40.25 -10.99
CA GLN A 11 -10.91 38.98 -11.70
C GLN A 11 -9.73 38.12 -11.26
N TYR A 12 -10.00 37.01 -10.57
CA TYR A 12 -9.01 35.98 -10.27
C TYR A 12 -8.64 35.27 -11.57
N ASN A 13 -7.55 35.69 -12.20
CA ASN A 13 -6.89 34.93 -13.26
C ASN A 13 -6.14 33.74 -12.66
N ASN A 14 -6.46 32.54 -13.16
CA ASN A 14 -5.84 31.25 -12.83
C ASN A 14 -4.38 31.15 -13.35
N GLU A 15 -3.44 31.87 -12.74
CA GLU A 15 -2.01 31.56 -12.90
C GLU A 15 -1.43 30.95 -11.62
N PRO A 16 -0.66 29.83 -11.72
CA PRO A 16 -0.11 29.16 -10.56
C PRO A 16 0.89 30.05 -9.79
N SER A 17 0.75 30.04 -8.47
CA SER A 17 1.42 30.87 -7.46
C SER A 17 2.95 30.92 -7.55
N VAL A 18 3.59 29.90 -8.12
CA VAL A 18 5.04 29.82 -8.30
C VAL A 18 5.56 30.87 -9.29
N TYR A 19 4.79 31.21 -10.34
CA TYR A 19 5.22 32.20 -11.34
C TYR A 19 5.32 33.62 -10.77
N LYS A 20 4.44 33.96 -9.82
CA LYS A 20 4.51 35.23 -9.10
C LYS A 20 5.79 35.36 -8.28
N ILE A 21 6.25 34.27 -7.67
CA ILE A 21 7.48 34.28 -6.87
C ILE A 21 8.71 34.48 -7.78
N PHE A 22 8.77 33.81 -8.93
CA PHE A 22 9.85 33.99 -9.90
C PHE A 22 9.82 35.35 -10.62
N SER A 23 8.64 35.94 -10.84
CA SER A 23 8.53 37.28 -11.42
C SER A 23 8.95 38.38 -10.43
N ILE A 24 8.67 38.21 -9.14
CA ILE A 24 9.09 39.14 -8.07
C ILE A 24 10.62 39.15 -7.94
N LEU A 25 11.30 38.06 -8.26
CA LEU A 25 12.76 37.91 -8.20
C LEU A 25 13.50 38.35 -9.48
N GLY A 26 12.81 38.91 -10.49
CA GLY A 26 13.44 39.47 -11.68
C GLY A 26 14.10 38.46 -12.64
N LEU A 27 13.80 37.16 -12.49
CA LEU A 27 14.43 36.07 -13.26
C LEU A 27 13.62 35.59 -14.48
N ALA A 28 12.52 36.27 -14.81
CA ALA A 28 11.64 35.85 -15.90
C ALA A 28 12.13 36.37 -17.26
N ASN A 29 13.08 35.68 -17.87
CA ASN A 29 13.30 35.82 -19.31
C ASN A 29 12.18 35.09 -20.05
N GLN A 30 11.32 35.84 -20.72
CA GLN A 30 10.24 35.32 -21.57
C GLN A 30 10.82 34.89 -22.92
N ASN A 31 10.73 33.59 -23.24
CA ASN A 31 10.56 33.00 -24.59
C ASN A 31 11.08 31.58 -24.74
N ILE A 32 10.84 30.69 -23.77
CA ILE A 32 10.85 29.26 -24.04
C ILE A 32 9.54 28.68 -23.52
N ARG A 33 8.53 28.54 -24.39
CA ARG A 33 7.40 27.64 -24.15
C ARG A 33 7.92 26.20 -24.21
N MET A 34 8.64 25.79 -23.16
CA MET A 34 8.81 24.37 -22.85
C MET A 34 7.41 23.83 -22.63
N LYS A 35 6.95 22.87 -23.45
CA LYS A 35 5.75 22.09 -23.10
C LYS A 35 5.99 21.55 -21.69
N LYS A 36 5.17 21.98 -20.72
CA LYS A 36 5.31 21.54 -19.34
C LYS A 36 4.96 20.06 -19.28
N LEU A 37 5.98 19.20 -19.30
CA LEU A 37 6.18 18.16 -18.28
C LEU A 37 4.91 17.79 -17.48
N PRO A 38 3.98 16.91 -17.92
CA PRO A 38 2.95 16.40 -17.03
C PRO A 38 3.59 15.80 -15.76
N LEU A 39 2.93 15.97 -14.62
CA LEU A 39 3.52 15.61 -13.32
C LEU A 39 3.95 14.14 -13.24
N HIS A 40 3.14 13.22 -13.77
CA HIS A 40 3.47 11.79 -13.79
C HIS A 40 4.79 11.51 -14.52
N TRP A 41 5.09 12.19 -15.64
CA TRP A 41 6.38 12.07 -16.34
C TRP A 41 7.55 12.59 -15.51
N LYS A 42 7.36 13.69 -14.79
CA LYS A 42 8.41 14.20 -13.89
C LYS A 42 8.71 13.21 -12.76
N ILE A 43 7.67 12.60 -12.19
CA ILE A 43 7.82 11.58 -11.15
C ILE A 43 8.53 10.34 -11.72
N ILE A 44 8.16 9.86 -12.92
CA ILE A 44 8.85 8.76 -13.60
C ILE A 44 10.33 9.07 -13.79
N ILE A 45 10.65 10.27 -14.26
CA ILE A 45 12.04 10.69 -14.46
C ILE A 45 12.79 10.69 -13.12
N GLY A 46 12.19 11.25 -12.06
CA GLY A 46 12.77 11.22 -10.72
C GLY A 46 13.05 9.79 -10.23
N LEU A 47 12.08 8.89 -10.37
CA LEU A 47 12.20 7.47 -10.03
C LEU A 47 13.38 6.80 -10.76
N ILE A 48 13.42 6.92 -12.10
CA ILE A 48 14.47 6.30 -12.92
C ILE A 48 15.85 6.88 -12.55
N LEU A 49 15.96 8.20 -12.42
CA LEU A 49 17.20 8.85 -12.04
C LEU A 49 17.66 8.42 -10.65
N GLY A 50 16.74 8.21 -9.70
CA GLY A 50 17.07 7.77 -8.34
C GLY A 50 17.66 6.36 -8.33
N ILE A 51 17.08 5.44 -9.11
CA ILE A 51 17.59 4.07 -9.28
C ILE A 51 18.97 4.10 -9.93
N LEU A 52 19.13 4.80 -11.05
CA LEU A 52 20.41 4.89 -11.77
C LEU A 52 21.50 5.52 -10.91
N TYR A 53 21.17 6.59 -10.18
CA TYR A 53 22.08 7.23 -9.24
C TYR A 53 22.50 6.26 -8.13
N SER A 54 21.57 5.47 -7.57
CA SER A 54 21.91 4.52 -6.51
C SER A 54 22.85 3.42 -6.98
N LEU A 55 22.62 2.86 -8.17
CA LEU A 55 23.50 1.87 -8.77
C LEU A 55 24.91 2.43 -9.02
N LEU A 56 24.99 3.66 -9.51
CA LEU A 56 26.27 4.36 -9.70
C LEU A 56 26.96 4.65 -8.37
N SER A 57 26.21 5.12 -7.37
CA SER A 57 26.70 5.41 -6.03
C SER A 57 27.28 4.17 -5.36
N SER A 58 26.59 3.03 -5.48
CA SER A 58 27.07 1.73 -4.97
C SER A 58 28.36 1.29 -5.67
N TYR A 59 28.45 1.45 -7.00
CA TYR A 59 29.69 1.16 -7.74
C TYR A 59 30.87 2.05 -7.35
N LEU A 60 30.61 3.34 -7.07
CA LEU A 60 31.62 4.32 -6.68
C LEU A 60 31.94 4.35 -5.18
N GLY A 61 31.28 3.51 -4.37
CA GLY A 61 31.45 3.48 -2.91
C GLY A 61 30.84 4.68 -2.17
N TRP A 62 29.90 5.41 -2.80
CA TRP A 62 29.20 6.57 -2.22
C TRP A 62 27.94 6.19 -1.45
N ASN A 63 27.78 4.90 -1.11
CA ASN A 63 26.56 4.40 -0.47
C ASN A 63 26.24 5.15 0.82
N LYS A 64 27.25 5.32 1.69
CA LYS A 64 27.14 6.07 2.94
C LYS A 64 26.79 7.55 2.73
N PHE A 65 27.29 8.19 1.66
CA PHE A 65 26.91 9.55 1.31
C PHE A 65 25.43 9.61 0.92
N THR A 66 24.97 8.67 0.11
CA THR A 66 23.58 8.58 -0.33
C THR A 66 22.62 8.42 0.85
N ILE A 67 22.96 7.52 1.78
CA ILE A 67 22.18 7.29 2.99
C ILE A 67 22.16 8.53 3.91
N ASN A 68 23.27 9.25 4.03
CA ASN A 68 23.35 10.36 4.98
C ASN A 68 22.87 11.71 4.43
N TRP A 69 22.90 11.92 3.11
CA TRP A 69 22.66 13.24 2.50
C TRP A 69 21.52 13.26 1.49
N ILE A 70 21.18 12.13 0.87
CA ILE A 70 20.12 12.06 -0.14
C ILE A 70 18.85 11.43 0.46
N ASP A 71 18.97 10.26 1.08
CA ASP A 71 17.85 9.56 1.72
C ASP A 71 17.05 10.42 2.72
N PRO A 72 17.65 11.36 3.49
CA PRO A 72 16.87 12.24 4.38
C PRO A 72 15.80 13.05 3.65
N PHE A 73 16.01 13.45 2.40
CA PHE A 73 14.97 14.12 1.61
C PHE A 73 13.79 13.19 1.31
N GLY A 74 14.05 11.91 1.02
CA GLY A 74 13.01 10.90 0.89
C GLY A 74 12.25 10.67 2.19
N THR A 75 12.96 10.69 3.33
CA THR A 75 12.33 10.60 4.66
C THR A 75 11.46 11.82 4.97
N ILE A 76 11.92 13.04 4.64
CA ILE A 76 11.13 14.27 4.77
C ILE A 76 9.84 14.17 3.95
N PHE A 77 9.93 13.67 2.72
CA PHE A 77 8.76 13.50 1.86
C PHE A 77 7.70 12.58 2.47
N ILE A 78 8.10 11.41 2.94
CA ILE A 78 7.19 10.47 3.61
C ILE A 78 6.56 11.13 4.85
N ARG A 79 7.35 11.88 5.63
CA ARG A 79 6.83 12.58 6.81
C ARG A 79 5.81 13.65 6.45
N LEU A 80 6.04 14.44 5.39
CA LEU A 80 5.08 15.44 4.90
C LEU A 80 3.76 14.80 4.48
N LEU A 81 3.82 13.70 3.74
CA LEU A 81 2.61 12.99 3.32
C LEU A 81 1.86 12.37 4.50
N LYS A 82 2.56 11.73 5.44
CA LYS A 82 1.95 11.19 6.67
C LYS A 82 1.34 12.27 7.56
N PHE A 83 2.01 13.43 7.65
CA PHE A 83 1.53 14.60 8.37
C PHE A 83 0.21 15.12 7.80
N ILE A 84 0.05 15.12 6.47
CA ILE A 84 -1.17 15.53 5.78
C ILE A 84 -2.25 14.44 5.87
N ALA A 85 -1.87 13.16 5.76
CA ALA A 85 -2.80 12.06 5.59
C ALA A 85 -3.81 11.90 6.74
N VAL A 86 -3.36 11.85 8.00
CA VAL A 86 -4.27 11.57 9.14
C VAL A 86 -5.33 12.66 9.33
N PRO A 87 -4.98 13.96 9.40
CA PRO A 87 -5.98 15.02 9.47
C PRO A 87 -6.86 15.07 8.23
N LEU A 88 -6.29 14.93 7.03
CA LEU A 88 -7.08 14.93 5.79
C LEU A 88 -8.13 13.83 5.81
N VAL A 89 -7.76 12.59 6.20
CA VAL A 89 -8.71 11.47 6.34
C VAL A 89 -9.86 11.83 7.26
N LEU A 90 -9.55 12.36 8.45
CA LEU A 90 -10.57 12.76 9.42
C LEU A 90 -11.55 13.76 8.83
N PHE A 91 -11.04 14.89 8.33
CA PHE A 91 -11.88 15.98 7.84
C PHE A 91 -12.59 15.62 6.53
N SER A 92 -11.94 14.85 5.65
CA SER A 92 -12.55 14.30 4.44
C SER A 92 -13.74 13.43 4.78
N ILE A 93 -13.60 12.45 5.67
CA ILE A 93 -14.71 11.55 6.03
C ILE A 93 -15.86 12.32 6.65
N ILE A 94 -15.58 13.23 7.59
CA ILE A 94 -16.62 14.06 8.21
C ILE A 94 -17.34 14.88 7.13
N ALA A 95 -16.60 15.54 6.22
CA ALA A 95 -17.16 16.29 5.10
C ALA A 95 -18.02 15.39 4.19
N GLY A 96 -17.51 14.22 3.80
CA GLY A 96 -18.18 13.31 2.89
C GLY A 96 -19.45 12.70 3.46
N VAL A 97 -19.44 12.33 4.75
CA VAL A 97 -20.60 11.76 5.44
C VAL A 97 -21.65 12.83 5.74
N SER A 98 -21.23 14.01 6.21
CA SER A 98 -22.16 15.11 6.53
C SER A 98 -22.83 15.74 5.31
N ALA A 99 -22.26 15.57 4.11
CA ALA A 99 -22.83 16.04 2.85
C ALA A 99 -23.87 15.08 2.22
N LEU A 100 -24.09 13.90 2.82
CA LEU A 100 -25.08 12.96 2.31
C LEU A 100 -26.53 13.40 2.64
N PRO A 101 -27.51 13.09 1.79
CA PRO A 101 -28.91 13.48 2.02
C PRO A 101 -29.55 12.76 3.21
N ASP A 102 -29.16 11.50 3.44
CA ASP A 102 -29.70 10.66 4.52
C ASP A 102 -28.70 9.56 4.94
N PRO A 103 -28.87 8.99 6.16
CA PRO A 103 -28.03 7.89 6.65
C PRO A 103 -28.22 6.56 5.89
N ALA A 104 -29.35 6.34 5.23
CA ALA A 104 -29.61 5.09 4.51
C ALA A 104 -28.73 4.98 3.26
N LYS A 105 -28.45 6.11 2.58
CA LYS A 105 -27.48 6.20 1.49
C LYS A 105 -26.08 5.85 1.96
N LEU A 106 -25.67 6.34 3.15
CA LEU A 106 -24.38 5.97 3.75
C LEU A 106 -24.27 4.46 3.96
N GLY A 107 -25.29 3.85 4.57
CA GLY A 107 -25.32 2.40 4.82
C GLY A 107 -25.21 1.58 3.53
N ARG A 108 -25.96 1.95 2.48
CA ARG A 108 -25.89 1.29 1.17
C ARG A 108 -24.53 1.47 0.50
N MET A 109 -23.99 2.68 0.49
CA MET A 109 -22.68 2.99 -0.09
C MET A 109 -21.56 2.23 0.64
N GLY A 110 -21.59 2.22 1.97
CA GLY A 110 -20.68 1.45 2.81
C GLY A 110 -20.74 -0.05 2.54
N ALA A 111 -21.94 -0.63 2.54
CA ALA A 111 -22.12 -2.06 2.27
C ALA A 111 -21.62 -2.45 0.87
N LYS A 112 -21.93 -1.66 -0.17
CA LYS A 112 -21.42 -1.90 -1.54
C LYS A 112 -19.90 -1.80 -1.60
N THR A 113 -19.32 -0.83 -0.90
CA THR A 113 -17.87 -0.60 -0.87
C THR A 113 -17.14 -1.76 -0.21
N LEU A 114 -17.54 -2.15 1.01
CA LEU A 114 -16.95 -3.28 1.73
C LEU A 114 -17.12 -4.60 0.97
N PHE A 115 -18.29 -4.82 0.35
CA PHE A 115 -18.52 -5.98 -0.48
C PHE A 115 -17.61 -5.99 -1.71
N ALA A 116 -17.46 -4.86 -2.40
CA ALA A 116 -16.57 -4.74 -3.56
C ALA A 116 -15.12 -5.03 -3.17
N TYR A 117 -14.63 -4.46 -2.07
CA TYR A 117 -13.28 -4.73 -1.55
C TYR A 117 -13.09 -6.20 -1.18
N LEU A 118 -14.02 -6.81 -0.47
CA LEU A 118 -13.96 -8.23 -0.15
C LEU A 118 -13.85 -9.09 -1.42
N VAL A 119 -14.66 -8.80 -2.45
CA VAL A 119 -14.64 -9.52 -3.73
C VAL A 119 -13.31 -9.34 -4.46
N THR A 120 -12.78 -8.11 -4.53
CA THR A 120 -11.48 -7.87 -5.20
C THR A 120 -10.34 -8.54 -4.44
N THR A 121 -10.39 -8.56 -3.11
CA THR A 121 -9.34 -9.18 -2.28
C THR A 121 -9.34 -10.69 -2.42
N VAL A 122 -10.51 -11.35 -2.29
CA VAL A 122 -10.63 -12.80 -2.52
C VAL A 122 -10.18 -13.17 -3.93
N THR A 123 -10.51 -12.34 -4.93
CA THR A 123 -10.06 -12.55 -6.32
C THR A 123 -8.54 -12.45 -6.43
N ALA A 124 -7.92 -11.43 -5.83
CA ALA A 124 -6.48 -11.22 -5.83
C ALA A 124 -5.73 -12.40 -5.17
N VAL A 125 -6.22 -12.86 -4.02
CA VAL A 125 -5.65 -14.01 -3.32
C VAL A 125 -5.77 -15.28 -4.16
N THR A 126 -6.94 -15.49 -4.78
CA THR A 126 -7.19 -16.65 -5.66
C THR A 126 -6.26 -16.63 -6.88
N ILE A 127 -6.04 -15.47 -7.51
CA ILE A 127 -5.08 -15.31 -8.61
C ILE A 127 -3.67 -15.65 -8.13
N GLY A 128 -3.26 -15.16 -6.96
CA GLY A 128 -1.97 -15.50 -6.35
C GLY A 128 -1.79 -16.99 -6.15
N LEU A 129 -2.78 -17.67 -5.54
CA LEU A 129 -2.78 -19.11 -5.35
C LEU A 129 -2.75 -19.88 -6.67
N LEU A 130 -3.54 -19.47 -7.67
CA LEU A 130 -3.53 -20.11 -8.99
C LEU A 130 -2.14 -20.02 -9.64
N LEU A 131 -1.51 -18.84 -9.61
CA LEU A 131 -0.19 -18.64 -10.22
C LEU A 131 0.90 -19.43 -9.50
N VAL A 132 0.95 -19.41 -8.17
CA VAL A 132 2.01 -20.11 -7.42
C VAL A 132 1.88 -21.64 -7.50
N ASN A 133 0.67 -22.19 -7.54
CA ASN A 133 0.45 -23.64 -7.70
C ASN A 133 0.67 -24.12 -9.15
N THR A 134 0.48 -23.26 -10.15
CA THR A 134 0.73 -23.63 -11.56
C THR A 134 2.20 -23.49 -11.93
N LEU A 135 2.85 -22.39 -11.51
CA LEU A 135 4.24 -22.11 -11.85
C LEU A 135 5.25 -22.75 -10.89
N ASN A 136 4.82 -23.13 -9.68
CA ASN A 136 5.63 -23.80 -8.65
C ASN A 136 7.03 -23.18 -8.47
N PRO A 137 7.12 -21.88 -8.12
CA PRO A 137 8.39 -21.16 -8.07
C PRO A 137 9.43 -21.78 -7.11
N GLY A 138 8.98 -22.54 -6.10
CA GLY A 138 9.88 -23.24 -5.17
C GLY A 138 10.65 -24.41 -5.78
N ASN A 139 10.23 -24.93 -6.95
CA ASN A 139 10.94 -26.01 -7.65
C ASN A 139 12.20 -25.53 -8.38
N TYR A 140 12.37 -24.22 -8.56
CA TYR A 140 13.57 -23.63 -9.18
C TYR A 140 14.73 -23.45 -8.20
N ILE A 141 14.53 -23.81 -6.93
CA ILE A 141 15.58 -23.84 -5.91
C ILE A 141 16.28 -25.19 -5.97
N ASP A 142 17.60 -25.19 -5.80
CA ASP A 142 18.42 -26.39 -5.75
C ASP A 142 17.84 -27.47 -4.81
N GLU A 143 17.80 -28.71 -5.29
CA GLU A 143 17.18 -29.82 -4.56
C GLU A 143 17.89 -30.08 -3.23
N GLY A 144 19.23 -30.00 -3.19
CA GLY A 144 20.00 -30.16 -1.96
C GLY A 144 19.63 -29.09 -0.92
N GLN A 145 19.49 -27.83 -1.35
CA GLN A 145 19.03 -26.75 -0.47
C GLN A 145 17.59 -26.98 0.02
N ARG A 146 16.70 -27.48 -0.84
CA ARG A 146 15.30 -27.79 -0.46
C ARG A 146 15.22 -28.93 0.55
N ILE A 147 16.07 -29.95 0.41
CA ILE A 147 16.19 -31.04 1.40
C ILE A 147 16.72 -30.48 2.72
N LYS A 148 17.77 -29.65 2.71
CA LYS A 148 18.27 -28.99 3.93
C LYS A 148 17.17 -28.18 4.63
N ASN A 149 16.39 -27.42 3.86
CA ASN A 149 15.23 -26.67 4.35
C ASN A 149 14.18 -27.61 4.97
N ARG A 150 13.86 -28.72 4.29
CA ARG A 150 12.94 -29.75 4.77
C ARG A 150 13.36 -30.34 6.11
N LEU A 151 14.64 -30.69 6.26
CA LEU A 151 15.17 -31.25 7.51
C LEU A 151 15.08 -30.23 8.65
N LYS A 152 15.44 -28.96 8.41
CA LYS A 152 15.27 -27.87 9.38
C LYS A 152 13.81 -27.69 9.80
N TYR A 153 12.88 -27.79 8.85
CA TYR A 153 11.45 -27.72 9.12
C TYR A 153 10.98 -28.85 10.04
N GLU A 154 11.35 -30.10 9.76
CA GLU A 154 10.94 -31.23 10.59
C GLU A 154 11.57 -31.18 12.00
N LEU A 155 12.82 -30.72 12.12
CA LEU A 155 13.47 -30.47 13.41
C LEU A 155 12.73 -29.40 14.21
N TRP A 156 12.40 -28.27 13.57
CA TRP A 156 11.59 -27.21 14.17
C TRP A 156 10.21 -27.72 14.61
N ALA A 157 9.54 -28.51 13.77
CA ALA A 157 8.22 -29.06 14.07
C ALA A 157 8.26 -30.00 15.27
N LYS A 158 9.33 -30.82 15.41
CA LYS A 158 9.52 -31.70 16.59
C LYS A 158 9.91 -30.94 17.85
N ALA A 159 10.64 -29.83 17.73
CA ALA A 159 11.07 -29.00 18.87
C ALA A 159 9.96 -28.07 19.39
N THR A 160 8.97 -27.74 18.55
CA THR A 160 7.90 -26.80 18.89
C THR A 160 6.68 -27.54 19.48
N PRO A 161 6.15 -27.14 20.66
CA PRO A 161 5.01 -27.84 21.29
C PRO A 161 3.75 -27.96 20.43
N SER A 162 3.51 -26.99 19.54
CA SER A 162 2.40 -26.96 18.58
C SER A 162 2.80 -27.39 17.16
N GLY A 163 4.07 -27.73 16.94
CA GLY A 163 4.62 -28.09 15.64
C GLY A 163 4.09 -29.44 15.18
N LYS A 164 3.61 -29.48 13.93
CA LYS A 164 3.19 -30.72 13.27
C LYS A 164 3.75 -30.74 11.86
N ILE A 165 4.21 -31.90 11.43
CA ILE A 165 4.57 -32.13 10.03
C ILE A 165 3.27 -32.18 9.23
N LEU A 166 3.06 -31.18 8.37
CA LEU A 166 1.76 -30.91 7.75
C LEU A 166 1.37 -31.89 6.65
N ASP A 167 2.36 -32.43 5.94
CA ASP A 167 2.16 -33.30 4.78
C ASP A 167 2.41 -34.79 5.07
N GLY A 168 2.71 -35.13 6.33
CA GLY A 168 2.94 -36.50 6.78
C GLY A 168 4.20 -37.18 6.23
N LYS A 169 5.09 -36.46 5.52
CA LYS A 169 6.37 -37.03 5.04
C LYS A 169 7.44 -36.94 6.12
N ASP A 170 8.27 -37.97 6.24
CA ASP A 170 9.38 -38.00 7.21
C ASP A 170 10.71 -38.14 6.46
N TYR A 171 11.50 -37.06 6.46
CA TYR A 171 12.84 -37.02 5.88
C TYR A 171 13.92 -37.26 6.95
N LEU A 172 13.65 -36.91 8.21
CA LEU A 172 14.58 -37.13 9.31
C LEU A 172 14.90 -38.61 9.55
N SER A 173 13.93 -39.49 9.30
CA SER A 173 14.11 -40.93 9.49
C SER A 173 14.79 -41.64 8.32
N LYS A 174 15.10 -40.94 7.22
CA LYS A 174 15.69 -41.57 6.02
C LYS A 174 17.23 -41.64 6.15
N PRO A 175 17.84 -42.84 6.00
CA PRO A 175 19.30 -43.00 6.14
C PRO A 175 20.13 -42.16 5.16
N GLU A 176 19.58 -41.87 3.98
CA GLU A 176 20.24 -41.08 2.93
C GLU A 176 20.56 -39.63 3.33
N TYR A 177 19.89 -39.08 4.36
CA TYR A 177 20.07 -37.69 4.79
C TYR A 177 20.79 -37.53 6.14
N ALA A 178 21.29 -38.61 6.73
CA ALA A 178 21.85 -38.60 8.10
C ALA A 178 22.93 -37.51 8.32
N ASP A 179 23.85 -37.34 7.37
CA ASP A 179 24.90 -36.31 7.44
C ASP A 179 24.32 -34.89 7.35
N GLN A 180 23.27 -34.70 6.54
CA GLN A 180 22.59 -33.41 6.36
C GLN A 180 21.74 -33.05 7.58
N VAL A 181 21.21 -34.04 8.31
CA VAL A 181 20.48 -33.83 9.57
C VAL A 181 21.40 -33.24 10.64
N LEU A 182 22.63 -33.74 10.75
CA LEU A 182 23.63 -33.19 11.69
C LEU A 182 23.94 -31.73 11.35
N ALA A 183 24.25 -31.44 10.09
CA ALA A 183 24.53 -30.08 9.62
C ALA A 183 23.32 -29.13 9.80
N ALA A 184 22.10 -29.61 9.57
CA ALA A 184 20.87 -28.83 9.78
C ALA A 184 20.63 -28.52 11.26
N THR A 185 20.92 -29.48 12.15
CA THR A 185 20.78 -29.32 13.60
C THR A 185 21.76 -28.28 14.15
N GLU A 186 23.01 -28.30 13.70
CA GLU A 186 24.02 -27.29 14.05
C GLU A 186 23.63 -25.90 13.53
N ALA A 187 23.18 -25.82 12.27
CA ALA A 187 22.74 -24.55 11.68
C ALA A 187 21.53 -23.94 12.42
N MET A 188 20.57 -24.76 12.86
CA MET A 188 19.43 -24.27 13.64
C MET A 188 19.84 -23.65 14.98
N LYS A 189 20.80 -24.25 15.70
CA LYS A 189 21.32 -23.68 16.96
C LYS A 189 22.04 -22.35 16.74
N SER A 190 22.62 -22.12 15.56
CA SER A 190 23.25 -20.84 15.20
C SER A 190 22.28 -19.76 14.71
N GLU A 191 21.08 -20.15 14.28
CA GLU A 191 20.03 -19.23 13.80
C GLU A 191 19.09 -18.74 14.92
N GLU A 192 19.14 -19.36 16.11
CA GLU A 192 18.56 -18.81 17.35
C GLU A 192 19.30 -17.52 17.74
N GLY A 193 18.63 -16.36 17.62
CA GLY A 193 19.21 -15.04 17.94
C GLY A 193 19.07 -13.96 16.85
N ASN A 194 18.34 -14.19 15.75
CA ASN A 194 18.03 -13.10 14.81
C ASN A 194 16.96 -12.16 15.40
N SER A 195 17.43 -11.11 16.07
CA SER A 195 16.61 -10.13 16.81
C SER A 195 15.43 -9.56 16.01
N THR A 196 15.58 -9.37 14.70
CA THR A 196 14.53 -8.76 13.85
C THR A 196 13.34 -9.69 13.62
N VAL A 197 13.58 -11.01 13.53
CA VAL A 197 12.51 -12.01 13.38
C VAL A 197 11.82 -12.21 14.72
N GLU A 198 12.60 -12.27 15.81
CA GLU A 198 12.07 -12.41 17.17
C GLU A 198 11.15 -11.24 17.58
N GLU A 199 11.53 -9.99 17.28
CA GLU A 199 10.69 -8.81 17.54
C GLU A 199 9.33 -8.90 16.82
N ARG A 200 9.33 -9.33 15.55
CA ARG A 200 8.10 -9.48 14.76
C ARG A 200 7.26 -10.66 15.20
N MET A 201 7.89 -11.75 15.63
CA MET A 201 7.20 -12.87 16.24
C MET A 201 6.50 -12.46 17.53
N ARG A 202 7.16 -11.69 18.41
CA ARG A 202 6.53 -11.14 19.62
C ARG A 202 5.34 -10.23 19.29
N ALA A 203 5.47 -9.38 18.26
CA ALA A 203 4.37 -8.54 17.81
C ALA A 203 3.18 -9.37 17.29
N ALA A 204 3.43 -10.48 16.59
CA ALA A 204 2.38 -11.38 16.14
C ALA A 204 1.77 -12.23 17.27
N GLU A 205 2.55 -12.62 18.29
CA GLU A 205 2.05 -13.32 19.48
C GLU A 205 1.06 -12.45 20.26
N GLN A 206 1.34 -11.16 20.40
CA GLN A 206 0.40 -10.20 21.02
C GLN A 206 -0.95 -10.12 20.29
N LEU A 207 -0.98 -10.41 18.98
CA LEU A 207 -2.21 -10.46 18.19
C LEU A 207 -2.94 -11.81 18.29
N LYS A 208 -2.23 -12.89 18.64
CA LYS A 208 -2.79 -14.24 18.71
C LYS A 208 -3.68 -14.47 19.92
N ASP A 209 -3.38 -13.82 21.04
CA ASP A 209 -4.16 -13.91 22.27
C ASP A 209 -5.45 -13.08 22.23
N GLN A 210 -5.69 -12.38 21.12
CA GLN A 210 -6.88 -11.56 20.91
C GLN A 210 -8.09 -12.41 20.49
N GLY A 211 -9.28 -12.07 21.00
CA GLY A 211 -10.52 -12.72 20.59
C GLY A 211 -10.87 -12.47 19.12
N PRO A 212 -11.71 -13.32 18.49
CA PRO A 212 -12.07 -13.19 17.07
C PRO A 212 -12.81 -11.88 16.73
N LEU A 213 -13.41 -11.22 17.73
CA LEU A 213 -14.09 -9.93 17.59
C LEU A 213 -13.19 -8.75 17.99
N GLN A 214 -11.94 -8.97 18.40
CA GLN A 214 -11.06 -7.91 18.88
C GLN A 214 -10.83 -6.84 17.82
N PHE A 215 -10.67 -7.22 16.55
CA PHE A 215 -10.60 -6.28 15.43
C PHE A 215 -11.81 -5.31 15.39
N ILE A 216 -13.02 -5.78 15.73
CA ILE A 216 -14.23 -4.95 15.78
C ILE A 216 -14.20 -4.03 17.00
N VAL A 217 -13.65 -4.50 18.13
CA VAL A 217 -13.45 -3.68 19.34
C VAL A 217 -12.44 -2.58 19.05
N ASP A 218 -11.31 -2.92 18.43
CA ASP A 218 -10.21 -2.00 18.09
C ASP A 218 -10.61 -0.97 17.03
N PHE A 219 -11.71 -1.21 16.31
CA PHE A 219 -12.33 -0.25 15.40
C PHE A 219 -12.79 1.02 16.14
N VAL A 220 -13.22 0.89 17.40
CA VAL A 220 -13.72 1.98 18.22
C VAL A 220 -12.59 2.52 19.09
N PRO A 221 -12.17 3.79 18.92
CA PRO A 221 -11.14 4.39 19.77
C PRO A 221 -11.65 4.57 21.20
N ASP A 222 -10.80 4.26 22.17
CA ASP A 222 -10.93 4.70 23.56
C ASP A 222 -10.56 6.19 23.71
N ASN A 223 -9.63 6.68 22.89
CA ASN A 223 -9.20 8.07 22.86
C ASN A 223 -8.88 8.56 21.45
N ILE A 224 -9.63 9.56 20.98
CA ILE A 224 -9.44 10.17 19.66
C ILE A 224 -8.06 10.83 19.48
N PHE A 225 -7.54 11.52 20.49
CA PHE A 225 -6.26 12.23 20.37
C PHE A 225 -5.09 11.25 20.24
N ALA A 226 -5.19 10.09 20.90
CA ALA A 226 -4.24 9.00 20.72
C ALA A 226 -4.37 8.36 19.32
N ALA A 227 -5.59 8.19 18.80
CA ALA A 227 -5.80 7.70 17.45
C ALA A 227 -5.24 8.67 16.39
N LEU A 228 -5.37 9.97 16.60
CA LEU A 228 -4.86 10.99 15.68
C LEU A 228 -3.35 11.17 15.73
N SER A 229 -2.68 10.77 16.81
CA SER A 229 -1.22 10.86 16.93
C SER A 229 -0.49 9.67 16.31
N ASP A 230 -1.20 8.57 16.03
CA ASP A 230 -0.63 7.33 15.48
C ASP A 230 -1.30 6.92 14.17
N GLY A 231 -0.56 7.03 13.06
CA GLY A 231 -1.02 6.61 11.73
C GLY A 231 -1.31 5.11 11.61
N GLY A 232 -0.84 4.28 12.55
CA GLY A 232 -1.22 2.87 12.65
C GLY A 232 -2.67 2.66 13.09
N ARG A 233 -3.31 3.66 13.69
CA ARG A 233 -4.70 3.64 14.17
C ARG A 233 -5.68 4.31 13.21
N MET A 234 -5.35 4.37 11.93
CA MET A 234 -6.16 5.05 10.91
C MET A 234 -7.63 4.57 10.90
N LEU A 235 -7.86 3.29 11.16
CA LEU A 235 -9.20 2.71 11.22
C LEU A 235 -10.08 3.33 12.33
N GLN A 236 -9.47 3.68 13.47
CA GLN A 236 -10.16 4.38 14.56
C GLN A 236 -10.50 5.82 14.19
N VAL A 237 -9.60 6.50 13.46
CA VAL A 237 -9.84 7.85 12.91
C VAL A 237 -11.01 7.82 11.93
N ILE A 238 -11.07 6.79 11.09
CA ILE A 238 -12.18 6.53 10.15
C ILE A 238 -13.49 6.34 10.91
N PHE A 239 -13.52 5.45 11.92
CA PHE A 239 -14.74 5.22 12.72
C PHE A 239 -15.24 6.51 13.37
N PHE A 240 -14.35 7.25 14.03
CA PHE A 240 -14.72 8.53 14.64
C PHE A 240 -15.26 9.51 13.59
N GLY A 241 -14.59 9.65 12.45
CA GLY A 241 -15.02 10.54 11.37
C GLY A 241 -16.41 10.19 10.83
N ILE A 242 -16.69 8.89 10.65
CA ILE A 242 -18.02 8.41 10.23
C ILE A 242 -19.05 8.72 11.30
N PHE A 243 -18.80 8.35 12.55
CA PHE A 243 -19.73 8.56 13.66
C PHE A 243 -20.04 10.05 13.85
N PHE A 244 -19.01 10.89 13.86
CA PHE A 244 -19.15 12.34 13.97
C PHE A 244 -19.91 12.93 12.79
N GLY A 245 -19.61 12.51 11.56
CA GLY A 245 -20.33 12.94 10.36
C GLY A 245 -21.82 12.55 10.40
N ILE A 246 -22.17 11.35 10.86
CA ILE A 246 -23.57 10.93 11.05
C ILE A 246 -24.25 11.82 12.10
N MET A 247 -23.59 12.12 13.22
CA MET A 247 -24.16 12.99 14.24
C MET A 247 -24.44 14.40 13.70
N LEU A 248 -23.56 14.96 12.86
CA LEU A 248 -23.81 16.24 12.20
C LEU A 248 -25.05 16.18 11.30
N LEU A 249 -25.24 15.08 10.57
CA LEU A 249 -26.39 14.88 9.68
C LEU A 249 -27.71 14.78 10.45
N LEU A 250 -27.70 14.16 11.64
CA LEU A 250 -28.89 13.97 12.48
C LEU A 250 -29.28 15.20 13.31
N MET A 251 -28.45 16.24 13.33
CA MET A 251 -28.67 17.45 14.13
C MET A 251 -29.29 18.60 13.31
N PRO A 252 -29.96 19.58 13.95
CA PRO A 252 -30.51 20.75 13.26
C PRO A 252 -29.44 21.55 12.53
N GLN A 253 -29.69 21.86 11.25
CA GLN A 253 -28.73 22.49 10.34
C GLN A 253 -28.22 23.86 10.85
N GLU A 254 -29.05 24.61 11.57
CA GLU A 254 -28.68 25.91 12.12
C GLU A 254 -27.54 25.82 13.15
N LYS A 255 -27.44 24.68 13.84
CA LYS A 255 -26.40 24.43 14.85
C LYS A 255 -25.13 23.84 14.25
N VAL A 256 -25.26 22.97 13.24
CA VAL A 256 -24.12 22.23 12.68
C VAL A 256 -23.46 22.91 11.50
N LYS A 257 -24.14 23.83 10.81
CA LYS A 257 -23.58 24.52 9.64
C LYS A 257 -22.20 25.15 9.89
N PRO A 258 -21.95 25.89 10.99
CA PRO A 258 -20.61 26.44 11.26
C PRO A 258 -19.53 25.37 11.40
N VAL A 259 -19.88 24.19 11.93
CA VAL A 259 -18.96 23.05 12.08
C VAL A 259 -18.68 22.42 10.72
N ILE A 260 -19.70 22.22 9.90
CA ILE A 260 -19.56 21.69 8.54
C ILE A 260 -18.69 22.63 7.68
N ASP A 261 -18.95 23.93 7.73
CA ASP A 261 -18.19 24.93 6.99
C ASP A 261 -16.72 24.97 7.42
N LEU A 262 -16.45 24.84 8.73
CA LEU A 262 -15.09 24.70 9.26
C LEU A 262 -14.40 23.43 8.76
N VAL A 263 -15.08 22.27 8.85
CA VAL A 263 -14.55 20.98 8.39
C VAL A 263 -14.22 21.02 6.90
N ASN A 264 -15.12 21.57 6.09
CA ASN A 264 -14.91 21.73 4.65
C ASN A 264 -13.72 22.66 4.36
N GLY A 265 -13.63 23.80 5.05
CA GLY A 265 -12.51 24.72 4.90
C GLY A 265 -11.16 24.08 5.24
N ILE A 266 -11.10 23.32 6.34
CA ILE A 266 -9.89 22.58 6.72
C ILE A 266 -9.57 21.51 5.68
N ASN A 267 -10.56 20.77 5.19
CA ASN A 267 -10.37 19.75 4.16
C ASN A 267 -9.75 20.34 2.88
N GLU A 268 -10.26 21.47 2.41
CA GLU A 268 -9.69 22.18 1.24
C GLU A 268 -8.26 22.67 1.49
N VAL A 269 -7.94 23.13 2.70
CA VAL A 269 -6.56 23.52 3.06
C VAL A 269 -5.62 22.33 2.98
N PHE A 270 -6.00 21.18 3.54
CA PHE A 270 -5.16 19.97 3.48
C PHE A 270 -4.98 19.48 2.04
N LEU A 271 -6.03 19.49 1.22
CA LEU A 271 -5.91 19.19 -0.21
C LEU A 271 -4.94 20.14 -0.91
N LYS A 272 -4.99 21.44 -0.59
CA LYS A 272 -4.04 22.40 -1.15
C LYS A 272 -2.59 22.15 -0.72
N MET A 273 -2.39 21.67 0.52
CA MET A 273 -1.06 21.26 0.99
C MET A 273 -0.50 20.08 0.18
N VAL A 274 -1.37 19.14 -0.22
CA VAL A 274 -0.98 18.01 -1.09
C VAL A 274 -0.47 18.54 -2.42
N GLU A 275 -1.21 19.44 -3.08
CA GLU A 275 -0.80 20.00 -4.37
C GLU A 275 0.60 20.61 -4.30
N VAL A 276 0.89 21.39 -3.25
CA VAL A 276 2.21 22.03 -3.04
C VAL A 276 3.31 20.99 -2.83
N VAL A 277 3.05 19.95 -2.02
CA VAL A 277 4.01 18.85 -1.82
C VAL A 277 4.27 18.11 -3.13
N MET A 278 3.25 17.96 -3.97
CA MET A 278 3.33 17.26 -5.25
C MET A 278 4.13 17.99 -6.31
N GLU A 279 4.22 19.32 -6.26
CA GLU A 279 5.12 20.07 -7.14
C GLU A 279 6.60 19.69 -6.93
N ALA A 280 6.99 19.34 -5.70
CA ALA A 280 8.32 18.90 -5.33
C ALA A 280 8.52 17.37 -5.39
N ALA A 281 7.46 16.59 -5.64
CA ALA A 281 7.50 15.13 -5.65
C ALA A 281 8.59 14.52 -6.55
N PRO A 282 8.89 15.03 -7.77
CA PRO A 282 9.93 14.45 -8.62
C PRO A 282 11.30 14.36 -7.95
N PHE A 283 11.69 15.40 -7.21
CA PHE A 283 12.96 15.44 -6.47
C PHE A 283 12.92 14.50 -5.26
N PHE A 284 11.82 14.50 -4.52
CA PHE A 284 11.67 13.64 -3.35
C PHE A 284 11.63 12.15 -3.72
N VAL A 285 10.96 11.80 -4.83
CA VAL A 285 10.93 10.44 -5.36
C VAL A 285 12.31 10.00 -5.82
N PHE A 286 13.08 10.88 -6.49
CA PHE A 286 14.49 10.61 -6.77
C PHE A 286 15.27 10.26 -5.51
N ALA A 287 15.18 11.11 -4.48
CA ALA A 287 15.93 10.93 -3.23
C ALA A 287 15.50 9.66 -2.47
N LEU A 288 14.20 9.38 -2.44
CA LEU A 288 13.64 8.19 -1.80
C LEU A 288 14.12 6.92 -2.48
N MET A 289 14.09 6.87 -3.82
CA MET A 289 14.51 5.71 -4.58
C MET A 289 16.01 5.48 -4.52
N ALA A 290 16.79 6.57 -4.55
CA ALA A 290 18.23 6.53 -4.32
C ALA A 290 18.57 5.90 -2.96
N GLY A 291 17.90 6.36 -1.89
CA GLY A 291 18.08 5.88 -0.52
C GLY A 291 17.61 4.45 -0.28
N VAL A 292 16.48 4.05 -0.86
CA VAL A 292 15.95 2.68 -0.73
C VAL A 292 16.93 1.67 -1.32
N ILE A 293 17.40 1.87 -2.55
CA ILE A 293 18.32 0.93 -3.20
C ILE A 293 19.68 0.90 -2.47
N ALA A 294 20.16 2.05 -2.02
CA ALA A 294 21.38 2.20 -1.22
C ALA A 294 21.35 1.41 0.10
N LYS A 295 20.20 1.37 0.77
CA LYS A 295 20.00 0.59 2.01
C LYS A 295 19.84 -0.91 1.79
N MET A 296 19.53 -1.34 0.56
CA MET A 296 19.29 -2.76 0.27
C MET A 296 20.58 -3.56 0.13
N ALA A 297 21.65 -2.96 -0.38
CA ALA A 297 22.96 -3.60 -0.50
C ALA A 297 24.08 -2.57 -0.65
N ASP A 298 25.29 -2.95 -0.29
CA ASP A 298 26.46 -2.08 -0.44
C ASP A 298 27.04 -2.13 -1.85
N THR A 299 26.90 -3.28 -2.53
CA THR A 299 27.37 -3.47 -3.90
C THR A 299 26.24 -3.85 -4.87
N PRO A 300 26.35 -3.53 -6.18
CA PRO A 300 25.36 -3.98 -7.16
C PRO A 300 25.32 -5.51 -7.30
N GLY A 301 26.44 -6.19 -6.99
CA GLY A 301 26.54 -7.65 -7.03
C GLY A 301 25.67 -8.33 -5.98
N GLU A 302 25.65 -7.81 -4.75
CA GLU A 302 24.79 -8.28 -3.66
C GLU A 302 23.30 -8.15 -3.99
N VAL A 303 22.88 -7.03 -4.60
CA VAL A 303 21.50 -6.88 -5.09
C VAL A 303 21.17 -8.00 -6.06
N ILE A 304 22.04 -8.26 -7.04
CA ILE A 304 21.82 -9.30 -8.05
C ILE A 304 21.77 -10.70 -7.43
N GLU A 305 22.59 -10.98 -6.43
CA GLU A 305 22.62 -12.28 -5.75
C GLU A 305 21.35 -12.55 -4.93
N ILE A 306 20.89 -11.54 -4.17
CA ILE A 306 19.59 -11.58 -3.47
C ILE A 306 18.47 -11.89 -4.47
N PHE A 307 18.46 -11.21 -5.62
CA PHE A 307 17.44 -11.39 -6.63
C PHE A 307 17.53 -12.75 -7.32
N LYS A 308 18.73 -13.29 -7.58
CA LYS A 308 18.89 -14.60 -8.23
C LYS A 308 18.27 -15.73 -7.41
N GLY A 309 18.50 -15.74 -6.09
CA GLY A 309 17.97 -16.80 -5.21
C GLY A 309 16.45 -16.77 -5.05
N LEU A 310 15.81 -15.62 -5.24
CA LEU A 310 14.37 -15.40 -5.06
C LEU A 310 13.67 -14.94 -6.33
N LEU A 311 14.31 -15.14 -7.48
CA LEU A 311 13.84 -14.61 -8.76
C LEU A 311 12.51 -15.23 -9.16
N SER A 312 12.42 -16.57 -9.09
CA SER A 312 11.21 -17.31 -9.46
C SER A 312 10.01 -16.83 -8.65
N TYR A 313 10.17 -16.68 -7.34
CA TYR A 313 9.17 -16.13 -6.44
C TYR A 313 8.77 -14.70 -6.82
N SER A 314 9.76 -13.81 -6.97
CA SER A 314 9.53 -12.40 -7.29
C SER A 314 8.78 -12.26 -8.61
N VAL A 315 9.13 -13.06 -9.62
CA VAL A 315 8.44 -13.07 -10.92
C VAL A 315 6.98 -13.50 -10.77
N VAL A 316 6.68 -14.56 -10.01
CA VAL A 316 5.28 -15.00 -9.80
C VAL A 316 4.45 -13.91 -9.11
N VAL A 317 5.00 -13.26 -8.08
CA VAL A 317 4.34 -12.12 -7.43
C VAL A 317 4.10 -10.99 -8.43
N LEU A 318 5.13 -10.57 -9.17
CA LEU A 318 5.04 -9.48 -10.15
C LEU A 318 4.06 -9.80 -11.28
N LEU A 319 3.96 -11.04 -11.73
CA LEU A 319 2.97 -11.48 -12.71
C LEU A 319 1.55 -11.35 -12.15
N GLY A 320 1.32 -11.76 -10.91
CA GLY A 320 0.02 -11.60 -10.26
C GLY A 320 -0.37 -10.14 -10.06
N LEU A 321 0.54 -9.32 -9.52
CA LEU A 321 0.32 -7.88 -9.34
C LEU A 321 0.13 -7.17 -10.69
N GLY A 322 0.91 -7.54 -11.70
CA GLY A 322 0.79 -7.04 -13.06
C GLY A 322 -0.54 -7.42 -13.70
N PHE A 323 -1.01 -8.66 -13.51
CA PHE A 323 -2.34 -9.08 -13.95
C PHE A 323 -3.44 -8.24 -13.29
N MET A 324 -3.33 -7.98 -11.98
CA MET A 324 -4.29 -7.12 -11.28
C MET A 324 -4.34 -5.71 -11.88
N ILE A 325 -3.18 -5.07 -12.06
CA ILE A 325 -3.07 -3.70 -12.56
C ILE A 325 -3.49 -3.60 -14.02
N PHE A 326 -2.97 -4.46 -14.90
CA PHE A 326 -3.11 -4.31 -16.36
C PHE A 326 -4.26 -5.10 -16.96
N VAL A 327 -4.83 -6.08 -16.24
CA VAL A 327 -5.92 -6.90 -16.78
C VAL A 327 -7.17 -6.73 -15.93
N PHE A 328 -7.12 -7.08 -14.64
CA PHE A 328 -8.31 -7.17 -13.81
C PHE A 328 -9.02 -5.81 -13.63
N TYR A 329 -8.37 -4.82 -13.02
CA TYR A 329 -9.02 -3.53 -12.75
C TYR A 329 -9.41 -2.75 -14.00
N PRO A 330 -8.56 -2.64 -15.05
CA PRO A 330 -8.94 -1.92 -16.25
C PRO A 330 -10.07 -2.61 -17.02
N THR A 331 -10.17 -3.95 -16.95
CA THR A 331 -11.31 -4.68 -17.51
C THR A 331 -12.58 -4.35 -16.75
N LEU A 332 -12.55 -4.32 -15.41
CA LEU A 332 -13.69 -3.88 -14.61
C LEU A 332 -14.11 -2.45 -14.98
N ILE A 333 -13.16 -1.52 -15.06
CA ILE A 333 -13.44 -0.13 -15.45
C ILE A 333 -14.01 -0.06 -16.87
N SER A 334 -13.38 -0.69 -17.86
CA SER A 334 -13.82 -0.60 -19.25
C SER A 334 -15.18 -1.26 -19.47
N PHE A 335 -15.47 -2.34 -18.73
CA PHE A 335 -16.74 -3.07 -18.81
C PHE A 335 -17.87 -2.28 -18.14
N PHE A 336 -17.65 -1.77 -16.93
CA PHE A 336 -18.69 -1.07 -16.18
C PHE A 336 -18.75 0.43 -16.49
N VAL A 337 -17.68 1.12 -16.85
CA VAL A 337 -17.63 2.58 -17.07
C VAL A 337 -17.31 2.87 -18.53
N LYS A 338 -18.29 2.68 -19.43
CA LYS A 338 -18.09 2.81 -20.90
C LYS A 338 -17.50 4.14 -21.38
N LYS A 339 -17.65 5.23 -20.61
CA LYS A 339 -17.10 6.55 -20.93
C LYS A 339 -15.60 6.68 -20.61
N LEU A 340 -15.03 5.73 -19.87
CA LEU A 340 -13.63 5.73 -19.45
C LEU A 340 -12.88 4.60 -20.16
N SER A 341 -11.95 4.95 -21.05
CA SER A 341 -11.15 3.99 -21.80
C SER A 341 -10.06 3.37 -20.91
N TYR A 342 -9.56 2.19 -21.29
CA TYR A 342 -8.42 1.52 -20.65
C TYR A 342 -7.25 2.49 -20.43
N GLY A 343 -6.74 3.11 -21.49
CA GLY A 343 -5.62 4.05 -21.40
C GLY A 343 -5.97 5.35 -20.69
N GLY A 344 -7.22 5.79 -20.82
CA GLY A 344 -7.74 6.98 -20.16
C GLY A 344 -7.78 6.85 -18.64
N PHE A 345 -8.07 5.65 -18.11
CA PHE A 345 -8.03 5.36 -16.69
C PHE A 345 -6.61 5.52 -16.12
N PHE A 346 -5.62 4.83 -16.71
CA PHE A 346 -4.23 4.89 -16.25
C PHE A 346 -3.65 6.29 -16.26
N ARG A 347 -3.89 7.06 -17.32
CA ARG A 347 -3.38 8.44 -17.40
C ARG A 347 -3.86 9.30 -16.23
N ARG A 348 -5.12 9.13 -15.80
CA ARG A 348 -5.75 9.91 -14.73
C ARG A 348 -5.26 9.53 -13.33
N ILE A 349 -4.95 8.26 -13.10
CA ILE A 349 -4.49 7.76 -11.78
C ILE A 349 -2.97 7.62 -11.66
N SER A 350 -2.23 7.76 -12.77
CA SER A 350 -0.78 7.58 -12.80
C SER A 350 0.01 8.38 -11.74
N PRO A 351 -0.33 9.64 -11.38
CA PRO A 351 0.38 10.33 -10.32
C PRO A 351 0.31 9.59 -8.98
N ALA A 352 -0.88 9.09 -8.62
CA ALA A 352 -1.07 8.28 -7.42
C ALA A 352 -0.34 6.94 -7.51
N GLN A 353 -0.37 6.26 -8.67
CA GLN A 353 0.34 4.99 -8.85
C GLN A 353 1.86 5.13 -8.69
N PHE A 354 2.47 6.16 -9.29
CA PHE A 354 3.92 6.38 -9.14
C PHE A 354 4.30 6.81 -7.72
N LEU A 355 3.44 7.60 -7.07
CA LEU A 355 3.65 7.95 -5.67
C LEU A 355 3.55 6.71 -4.76
N ALA A 356 2.53 5.87 -4.97
CA ALA A 356 2.36 4.60 -4.27
C ALA A 356 3.59 3.70 -4.42
N PHE A 357 4.12 3.60 -5.65
CA PHE A 357 5.33 2.83 -5.92
C PHE A 357 6.50 3.35 -5.08
N SER A 358 6.80 4.64 -5.16
CA SER A 358 7.95 5.23 -4.47
C SER A 358 7.85 5.19 -2.95
N THR A 359 6.67 5.50 -2.39
CA THR A 359 6.46 5.61 -0.94
C THR A 359 6.20 4.28 -0.27
N SER A 360 5.67 3.30 -1.01
CA SER A 360 5.18 2.02 -0.49
C SER A 360 4.18 2.18 0.66
N SER A 361 3.36 3.23 0.61
CA SER A 361 2.34 3.47 1.63
C SER A 361 1.05 3.98 0.98
N SER A 362 -0.02 3.20 1.11
CA SER A 362 -1.37 3.58 0.68
C SER A 362 -1.85 4.81 1.44
N ALA A 363 -1.62 4.88 2.77
CA ALA A 363 -2.01 6.04 3.57
C ALA A 363 -1.27 7.32 3.19
N ALA A 364 0.04 7.25 2.92
CA ALA A 364 0.79 8.42 2.46
C ALA A 364 0.38 8.86 1.04
N THR A 365 -0.13 7.94 0.23
CA THR A 365 -0.55 8.22 -1.15
C THR A 365 -2.01 8.69 -1.23
N LEU A 366 -2.83 8.36 -0.23
CA LEU A 366 -4.26 8.65 -0.19
C LEU A 366 -4.63 10.08 -0.59
N PRO A 367 -3.94 11.14 -0.11
CA PRO A 367 -4.29 12.50 -0.51
C PRO A 367 -4.24 12.72 -2.03
N VAL A 368 -3.25 12.14 -2.71
CA VAL A 368 -3.07 12.21 -4.16
C VAL A 368 -4.05 11.29 -4.89
N THR A 369 -4.36 10.14 -4.30
CA THR A 369 -5.42 9.25 -4.82
C THR A 369 -6.75 9.97 -4.84
N MET A 370 -7.09 10.70 -3.78
CA MET A 370 -8.32 11.48 -3.68
C MET A 370 -8.39 12.57 -4.75
N GLU A 371 -7.32 13.36 -4.93
CA GLU A 371 -7.20 14.35 -5.99
C GLU A 371 -7.39 13.72 -7.38
N CYS A 372 -6.68 12.62 -7.68
CA CYS A 372 -6.76 11.96 -8.99
C CYS A 372 -8.18 11.42 -9.28
N VAL A 373 -8.83 10.80 -8.30
CA VAL A 373 -10.15 10.20 -8.46
C VAL A 373 -11.23 11.27 -8.57
N ARG A 374 -11.12 12.35 -7.81
CA ARG A 374 -12.06 13.48 -7.88
C ARG A 374 -11.88 14.30 -9.14
N ASP A 375 -10.66 14.79 -9.39
CA ASP A 375 -10.41 15.85 -10.36
C ASP A 375 -10.07 15.30 -11.75
N ASN A 376 -9.36 14.16 -11.83
CA ASN A 376 -8.99 13.57 -13.12
C ASN A 376 -10.03 12.57 -13.63
N ILE A 377 -10.59 11.73 -12.76
CA ILE A 377 -11.67 10.78 -13.13
C ILE A 377 -13.02 11.48 -13.13
N GLY A 378 -13.37 12.24 -12.08
CA GLY A 378 -14.67 12.90 -11.95
C GLY A 378 -15.64 12.22 -10.99
N VAL A 379 -15.11 11.50 -9.98
CA VAL A 379 -15.92 11.00 -8.87
C VAL A 379 -16.27 12.16 -7.93
N SER A 380 -17.48 12.18 -7.38
CA SER A 380 -17.89 13.23 -6.44
C SER A 380 -17.01 13.29 -5.19
N GLN A 381 -17.01 14.44 -4.52
CA GLN A 381 -16.35 14.61 -3.23
C GLN A 381 -16.88 13.61 -2.19
N ASN A 382 -18.20 13.39 -2.14
CA ASN A 382 -18.84 12.52 -1.15
C ASN A 382 -18.32 11.09 -1.24
N VAL A 383 -18.25 10.54 -2.46
CA VAL A 383 -17.77 9.17 -2.68
C VAL A 383 -16.26 9.08 -2.46
N THR A 384 -15.49 10.06 -2.96
CA THR A 384 -14.02 10.11 -2.81
C THR A 384 -13.63 10.16 -1.32
N ASN A 385 -14.29 11.03 -0.55
CA ASN A 385 -14.03 11.26 0.88
C ASN A 385 -14.43 10.10 1.79
N PHE A 386 -15.32 9.22 1.31
CA PHE A 386 -15.79 8.08 2.09
C PHE A 386 -15.08 6.79 1.67
N VAL A 387 -15.07 6.48 0.38
CA VAL A 387 -14.61 5.18 -0.14
C VAL A 387 -13.09 5.04 -0.04
N LEU A 388 -12.33 6.06 -0.48
CA LEU A 388 -10.87 5.93 -0.57
C LEU A 388 -10.18 5.84 0.79
N PRO A 389 -10.57 6.61 1.83
CA PRO A 389 -9.97 6.44 3.16
C PRO A 389 -10.23 5.05 3.76
N ILE A 390 -11.41 4.49 3.55
CA ILE A 390 -11.73 3.11 3.96
C ILE A 390 -10.85 2.14 3.17
N GLY A 391 -10.79 2.28 1.84
CA GLY A 391 -9.97 1.44 0.97
C GLY A 391 -8.49 1.40 1.34
N ALA A 392 -7.90 2.56 1.64
CA ALA A 392 -6.48 2.67 1.98
C ALA A 392 -6.08 1.82 3.19
N THR A 393 -7.03 1.41 4.04
CA THR A 393 -6.82 0.56 5.22
C THR A 393 -7.38 -0.86 5.04
N VAL A 394 -8.55 -1.00 4.44
CA VAL A 394 -9.28 -2.29 4.36
C VAL A 394 -8.91 -3.08 3.11
N ASN A 395 -8.63 -2.39 2.01
CA ASN A 395 -8.47 -2.98 0.68
C ASN A 395 -6.99 -3.10 0.30
N MET A 396 -6.37 -4.20 0.72
CA MET A 396 -4.97 -4.48 0.40
C MET A 396 -4.78 -5.68 -0.55
N ASP A 397 -5.49 -5.68 -1.68
CA ASP A 397 -5.47 -6.74 -2.70
C ASP A 397 -4.06 -7.23 -3.07
N GLY A 398 -3.12 -6.31 -3.31
CA GLY A 398 -1.73 -6.63 -3.64
C GLY A 398 -1.00 -7.30 -2.47
N THR A 399 -1.30 -6.88 -1.23
CA THR A 399 -0.74 -7.49 -0.01
C THR A 399 -1.27 -8.91 0.16
N SER A 400 -2.57 -9.14 -0.03
CA SER A 400 -3.18 -10.46 0.12
C SER A 400 -2.73 -11.43 -0.97
N LEU A 401 -2.60 -10.96 -2.22
CA LEU A 401 -2.02 -11.75 -3.32
C LEU A 401 -0.59 -12.19 -2.99
N TYR A 402 0.25 -11.24 -2.56
CA TYR A 402 1.62 -11.51 -2.13
C TYR A 402 1.67 -12.53 -0.99
N GLN A 403 0.80 -12.38 0.01
CA GLN A 403 0.74 -13.29 1.16
C GLN A 403 0.46 -14.73 0.73
N ALA A 404 -0.53 -14.93 -0.14
CA ALA A 404 -0.80 -16.26 -0.68
C ALA A 404 0.36 -16.85 -1.47
N VAL A 405 0.97 -16.06 -2.37
CA VAL A 405 2.12 -16.53 -3.16
C VAL A 405 3.29 -16.88 -2.25
N ALA A 406 3.61 -16.04 -1.28
CA ALA A 406 4.72 -16.23 -0.35
C ALA A 406 4.56 -17.48 0.50
N VAL A 407 3.39 -17.71 1.09
CA VAL A 407 3.14 -18.87 1.97
C VAL A 407 3.32 -20.17 1.20
N VAL A 408 2.73 -20.27 0.01
CA VAL A 408 2.85 -21.48 -0.82
C VAL A 408 4.28 -21.65 -1.36
N PHE A 409 4.93 -20.56 -1.79
CA PHE A 409 6.33 -20.61 -2.22
C PHE A 409 7.26 -21.10 -1.10
N LEU A 410 7.11 -20.57 0.11
CA LEU A 410 7.89 -20.99 1.27
C LEU A 410 7.65 -22.47 1.59
N ALA A 411 6.42 -22.96 1.51
CA ALA A 411 6.12 -24.38 1.67
C ALA A 411 6.80 -25.24 0.59
N GLN A 412 6.73 -24.84 -0.68
CA GLN A 412 7.38 -25.52 -1.81
C GLN A 412 8.91 -25.60 -1.65
N MET A 413 9.55 -24.54 -1.15
CA MET A 413 10.99 -24.49 -0.85
C MET A 413 11.42 -25.42 0.29
N HIS A 414 10.48 -25.81 1.15
CA HIS A 414 10.69 -26.75 2.26
C HIS A 414 10.15 -28.14 1.94
N LEU A 415 9.79 -28.42 0.68
CA LEU A 415 9.18 -29.68 0.23
C LEU A 415 7.90 -30.05 1.01
N VAL A 416 7.17 -29.04 1.49
CA VAL A 416 5.90 -29.21 2.20
C VAL A 416 4.74 -29.01 1.23
N ASP A 417 3.92 -30.05 1.08
CA ASP A 417 2.72 -29.96 0.25
C ASP A 417 1.55 -29.39 1.07
N LEU A 418 0.95 -28.31 0.58
CA LEU A 418 -0.25 -27.72 1.18
C LEU A 418 -1.50 -28.25 0.50
N ASN A 419 -2.35 -28.91 1.28
CA ASN A 419 -3.63 -29.43 0.79
C ASN A 419 -4.65 -28.31 0.55
N LEU A 420 -5.76 -28.64 -0.10
CA LEU A 420 -6.82 -27.68 -0.43
C LEU A 420 -7.40 -26.98 0.81
N SER A 421 -7.54 -27.69 1.94
CA SER A 421 -8.05 -27.10 3.18
C SER A 421 -7.11 -26.02 3.71
N GLN A 422 -5.80 -26.25 3.68
CA GLN A 422 -4.81 -25.26 4.08
C GLN A 422 -4.81 -24.06 3.14
N GLN A 423 -4.97 -24.29 1.83
CA GLN A 423 -5.06 -23.19 0.86
C GLN A 423 -6.33 -22.35 1.08
N ILE A 424 -7.47 -22.95 1.42
CA ILE A 424 -8.68 -22.21 1.82
C ILE A 424 -8.41 -21.39 3.09
N THR A 425 -7.71 -21.95 4.08
CA THR A 425 -7.29 -21.21 5.27
C THR A 425 -6.40 -20.03 4.93
N ILE A 426 -5.49 -20.15 3.95
CA ILE A 426 -4.69 -19.02 3.45
C ILE A 426 -5.61 -17.95 2.85
N VAL A 427 -6.60 -18.32 2.03
CA VAL A 427 -7.56 -17.34 1.48
C VAL A 427 -8.24 -16.57 2.58
N LEU A 428 -8.81 -17.26 3.57
CA LEU A 428 -9.55 -16.65 4.66
C LEU A 428 -8.65 -15.77 5.52
N THR A 429 -7.49 -16.30 5.95
CA THR A 429 -6.60 -15.57 6.84
C THR A 429 -5.88 -14.42 6.17
N ALA A 430 -5.45 -14.53 4.91
CA ALA A 430 -4.88 -13.41 4.16
C ALA A 430 -5.90 -12.30 3.89
N THR A 431 -7.17 -12.67 3.63
CA THR A 431 -8.26 -11.69 3.45
C THR A 431 -8.61 -10.98 4.76
N LEU A 432 -8.63 -11.67 5.90
CA LEU A 432 -8.85 -11.03 7.21
C LEU A 432 -7.63 -10.19 7.62
N ALA A 433 -6.43 -10.70 7.37
CA ALA A 433 -5.16 -10.05 7.67
C ALA A 433 -4.99 -8.74 6.89
N SER A 434 -5.53 -8.63 5.67
CA SER A 434 -5.44 -7.41 4.90
C SER A 434 -6.26 -6.26 5.46
N ILE A 435 -7.39 -6.56 6.13
CA ILE A 435 -8.22 -5.54 6.78
C ILE A 435 -7.52 -4.98 8.03
N GLY A 436 -6.80 -5.83 8.76
CA GLY A 436 -6.06 -5.45 9.97
C GLY A 436 -4.64 -4.91 9.72
N SER A 437 -4.17 -4.92 8.47
CA SER A 437 -2.82 -4.45 8.15
C SER A 437 -2.77 -2.93 8.19
N ALA A 438 -1.75 -2.37 8.84
CA ALA A 438 -1.49 -0.94 8.76
C ALA A 438 -1.10 -0.54 7.33
N ALA A 439 -1.55 0.62 6.87
CA ALA A 439 -1.30 1.14 5.52
C ALA A 439 0.09 1.80 5.36
N VAL A 440 1.10 1.21 5.99
CA VAL A 440 2.47 1.72 6.11
C VAL A 440 3.48 0.71 5.56
N PRO A 441 4.69 1.15 5.18
CA PRO A 441 5.68 0.27 4.56
C PRO A 441 5.98 -0.96 5.43
N SER A 442 6.16 -2.11 4.79
CA SER A 442 6.50 -3.39 5.44
C SER A 442 5.48 -3.94 6.47
N ALA A 443 4.29 -3.34 6.63
CA ALA A 443 3.25 -3.84 7.54
C ALA A 443 2.77 -5.26 7.15
N GLY A 444 2.73 -5.57 5.85
CA GLY A 444 2.32 -6.87 5.33
C GLY A 444 3.17 -8.06 5.83
N LEU A 445 4.38 -7.80 6.32
CA LEU A 445 5.27 -8.83 6.87
C LEU A 445 4.87 -9.26 8.30
N VAL A 446 4.37 -8.37 9.15
CA VAL A 446 3.84 -8.77 10.46
C VAL A 446 2.61 -9.65 10.27
N MET A 447 1.73 -9.25 9.34
CA MET A 447 0.54 -10.00 8.99
C MET A 447 0.84 -11.35 8.32
N MET A 448 1.97 -11.47 7.61
CA MET A 448 2.43 -12.75 7.06
C MET A 448 2.66 -13.81 8.14
N ILE A 449 3.15 -13.42 9.32
CA ILE A 449 3.38 -14.37 10.42
C ILE A 449 2.06 -15.04 10.81
N ILE A 450 0.97 -14.26 10.89
CA ILE A 450 -0.36 -14.78 11.21
C ILE A 450 -0.83 -15.76 10.13
N VAL A 451 -0.61 -15.46 8.85
CA VAL A 451 -0.99 -16.35 7.75
C VAL A 451 -0.15 -17.65 7.74
N LEU A 452 1.16 -17.57 8.02
CA LEU A 452 2.01 -18.77 8.15
C LEU A 452 1.57 -19.65 9.33
N GLN A 453 1.31 -19.03 10.48
CA GLN A 453 0.86 -19.74 11.68
C GLN A 453 -0.53 -20.37 11.49
N SER A 454 -1.43 -19.72 10.75
CA SER A 454 -2.80 -20.21 10.54
C SER A 454 -2.84 -21.55 9.81
N VAL A 455 -1.83 -21.84 8.99
CA VAL A 455 -1.64 -23.14 8.31
C VAL A 455 -0.62 -24.05 8.99
N GLY A 456 -0.02 -23.63 10.11
CA GLY A 456 0.93 -24.42 10.90
C GLY A 456 2.36 -24.44 10.36
N LEU A 457 2.76 -23.44 9.59
CA LEU A 457 4.13 -23.28 9.08
C LEU A 457 4.99 -22.45 10.02
N ASN A 458 6.32 -22.56 9.85
CA ASN A 458 7.29 -21.82 10.66
C ASN A 458 7.28 -20.32 10.28
N PRO A 459 6.96 -19.40 11.22
CA PRO A 459 6.97 -17.96 10.96
C PRO A 459 8.33 -17.41 10.56
N ALA A 460 9.42 -18.01 11.04
CA ALA A 460 10.78 -17.55 10.81
C ALA A 460 11.17 -17.61 9.32
N TRP A 461 10.45 -18.38 8.52
CA TRP A 461 10.62 -18.44 7.06
C TRP A 461 10.44 -17.07 6.38
N ILE A 462 9.76 -16.13 7.02
CA ILE A 462 9.65 -14.75 6.51
C ILE A 462 11.01 -14.10 6.26
N ALA A 463 12.05 -14.49 7.02
CA ALA A 463 13.41 -13.98 6.85
C ALA A 463 13.98 -14.29 5.46
N ILE A 464 13.53 -15.38 4.83
CA ILE A 464 13.99 -15.81 3.49
C ILE A 464 13.55 -14.80 2.43
N ILE A 465 12.31 -14.31 2.51
CA ILE A 465 11.74 -13.39 1.51
C ILE A 465 11.94 -11.91 1.86
N PHE A 466 12.40 -11.62 3.08
CA PHE A 466 12.61 -10.26 3.56
C PHE A 466 13.49 -9.40 2.64
N PRO A 467 14.62 -9.88 2.09
CA PRO A 467 15.49 -9.06 1.27
C PRO A 467 14.82 -8.49 0.00
N VAL A 468 13.91 -9.26 -0.61
CA VAL A 468 13.18 -8.83 -1.81
C VAL A 468 11.87 -8.11 -1.50
N ASP A 469 11.37 -8.20 -0.25
CA ASP A 469 10.09 -7.63 0.16
C ASP A 469 10.02 -6.14 -0.14
N ARG A 470 11.12 -5.40 0.06
CA ARG A 470 11.12 -3.95 -0.15
C ARG A 470 10.69 -3.56 -1.57
N ILE A 471 11.12 -4.32 -2.59
CA ILE A 471 10.77 -4.05 -3.98
C ILE A 471 9.36 -4.52 -4.31
N LEU A 472 8.98 -5.69 -3.80
CA LEU A 472 7.63 -6.19 -3.97
C LEU A 472 6.61 -5.28 -3.27
N ASP A 473 6.97 -4.65 -2.14
CA ASP A 473 6.14 -3.70 -1.39
C ASP A 473 5.73 -2.50 -2.23
N MET A 474 6.69 -1.96 -2.98
CA MET A 474 6.43 -0.87 -3.94
C MET A 474 5.34 -1.30 -4.92
N CYS A 475 5.48 -2.46 -5.55
CA CYS A 475 4.51 -2.98 -6.51
C CYS A 475 3.13 -3.28 -5.88
N ARG A 476 3.11 -3.90 -4.68
CA ARG A 476 1.86 -4.21 -3.95
C ARG A 476 1.06 -2.96 -3.66
N THR A 477 1.74 -1.90 -3.22
CA THR A 477 1.10 -0.62 -2.89
C THR A 477 0.43 -0.02 -4.13
N VAL A 478 1.04 -0.14 -5.32
CA VAL A 478 0.41 0.31 -6.57
C VAL A 478 -0.88 -0.44 -6.85
N VAL A 479 -0.91 -1.77 -6.65
CA VAL A 479 -2.12 -2.58 -6.81
C VAL A 479 -3.23 -2.08 -5.87
N ASN A 480 -2.91 -1.90 -4.58
CA ASN A 480 -3.88 -1.45 -3.58
C ASN A 480 -4.51 -0.10 -3.96
N VAL A 481 -3.68 0.90 -4.27
CA VAL A 481 -4.15 2.24 -4.68
C VAL A 481 -4.94 2.19 -5.99
N THR A 482 -4.56 1.32 -6.93
CA THR A 482 -5.30 1.13 -8.19
C THR A 482 -6.67 0.48 -7.93
N GLY A 483 -6.73 -0.49 -7.01
CA GLY A 483 -7.97 -1.11 -6.56
C GLY A 483 -8.90 -0.10 -5.90
N ASP A 484 -8.38 0.76 -5.03
CA ASP A 484 -9.15 1.82 -4.36
C ASP A 484 -9.76 2.80 -5.37
N ALA A 485 -8.96 3.29 -6.31
CA ALA A 485 -9.45 4.16 -7.38
C ALA A 485 -10.51 3.47 -8.24
N THR A 486 -10.33 2.16 -8.51
CA THR A 486 -11.27 1.37 -9.29
C THR A 486 -12.60 1.22 -8.57
N VAL A 487 -12.59 0.75 -7.33
CA VAL A 487 -13.80 0.55 -6.52
C VAL A 487 -14.51 1.88 -6.30
N SER A 488 -13.79 2.94 -5.94
CA SER A 488 -14.38 4.28 -5.79
C SER A 488 -15.12 4.72 -7.07
N THR A 489 -14.53 4.52 -8.23
CA THR A 489 -15.16 4.84 -9.53
C THR A 489 -16.41 3.99 -9.79
N LEU A 490 -16.38 2.69 -9.48
CA LEU A 490 -17.51 1.78 -9.64
C LEU A 490 -18.67 2.13 -8.69
N ILE A 491 -18.35 2.44 -7.44
CA ILE A 491 -19.33 2.87 -6.43
C ILE A 491 -19.97 4.18 -6.85
N ALA A 492 -19.17 5.16 -7.28
CA ALA A 492 -19.64 6.44 -7.79
C ALA A 492 -20.63 6.26 -8.95
N LYS A 493 -20.27 5.40 -9.92
CA LYS A 493 -21.18 5.06 -11.02
C LYS A 493 -22.49 4.45 -10.49
N SER A 494 -22.41 3.53 -9.53
CA SER A 494 -23.58 2.84 -8.98
C SER A 494 -24.52 3.75 -8.17
N GLU A 495 -24.00 4.86 -7.64
CA GLU A 495 -24.76 5.87 -6.89
C GLU A 495 -25.12 7.10 -7.75
N GLY A 496 -24.76 7.12 -9.03
CA GLY A 496 -25.02 8.25 -9.94
C GLY A 496 -24.14 9.48 -9.69
N GLU A 497 -23.01 9.31 -9.02
CA GLU A 497 -22.08 10.38 -8.60
C GLU A 497 -20.76 10.37 -9.39
N LEU A 498 -20.82 9.94 -10.65
CA LEU A 498 -19.68 9.90 -11.57
C LEU A 498 -19.94 10.78 -12.80
N GLU A 499 -19.15 11.83 -12.94
CA GLU A 499 -19.11 12.69 -14.11
C GLU A 499 -17.73 12.64 -14.76
N VAL A 500 -17.54 11.68 -15.67
CA VAL A 500 -16.25 11.46 -16.34
C VAL A 500 -15.75 12.75 -17.00
N LYS A 501 -14.64 13.30 -16.49
CA LYS A 501 -14.04 14.53 -17.01
C LYS A 501 -13.40 14.27 -18.38
N ALA A 502 -13.34 15.32 -19.22
CA ALA A 502 -12.61 15.29 -20.48
C ALA A 502 -11.15 14.86 -20.25
N GLU A 503 -10.51 14.22 -21.23
CA GLU A 503 -9.13 13.81 -21.07
C GLU A 503 -8.24 15.03 -20.78
N PRO A 504 -7.35 14.97 -19.76
CA PRO A 504 -6.40 16.04 -19.54
C PRO A 504 -5.54 16.19 -20.79
N ALA A 505 -5.40 17.44 -21.27
CA ALA A 505 -4.65 17.75 -22.49
C ALA A 505 -3.19 17.28 -22.35
N LEU A 506 -2.71 16.54 -23.35
CA LEU A 506 -1.37 15.95 -23.44
C LEU A 506 -0.22 16.95 -23.40
#